data_AF-A0A9X1ZF15-F1
#
_entry.id   AF-A0A9X1ZF15-F1
#
_cell.length_a   1.000
_cell.length_b   1.000
_cell.length_c   1.000
_cell.angle_alpha   90.00
_cell.angle_beta   90.00
_cell.angle_gamma   90.00
#
_symmetry.space_group_name_H-M   'P 1'
#
loop_
_entity.id
_entity.type
_entity.pdbx_description
1 polymer ?
#
loop_
_entity_poly.entity_id
_entity_poly.type
_entity_poly.pdbx_seq_one_letter_code
_entity_poly.pdbx_strand_id
1 'polypeptide(L)' 'MLDSSKPQYPPLPLIQTWIWMMTQSGNPEIQEKGQNNLIASFGSLAKANQYLLEQEGK' A
#
# COMPACT_ATOMS: atom_id res chain seq x y z
N MET A 1 -16.98 -0.52 -25.26
CA MET A 1 -16.63 0.54 -24.29
C MET A 1 -15.57 -0.07 -23.38
N LEU A 2 -14.30 0.24 -23.66
CA LEU A 2 -13.16 -0.23 -22.88
C LEU A 2 -12.90 0.81 -21.79
N ASP A 3 -13.73 0.80 -20.75
CA ASP A 3 -13.51 1.66 -19.59
C ASP A 3 -12.41 1.04 -18.72
N SER A 4 -11.18 1.29 -19.15
CA SER A 4 -10.01 1.64 -18.34
C SER A 4 -10.14 1.22 -16.88
N SER A 5 -9.79 -0.03 -16.59
CA SER A 5 -9.68 -0.59 -15.25
C SER A 5 -8.65 0.22 -14.45
N LYS A 6 -9.10 1.31 -13.80
CA LYS A 6 -8.29 1.99 -12.80
C LYS A 6 -7.87 0.92 -11.78
N PRO A 7 -6.59 0.82 -11.40
CA PRO A 7 -6.19 -0.06 -10.32
C PRO A 7 -7.06 0.28 -9.12
N GLN A 8 -7.90 -0.67 -8.70
CA GLN A 8 -8.69 -0.48 -7.51
C GLN A 8 -7.74 -0.66 -6.32
N TYR A 9 -7.14 0.46 -5.90
CA TYR A 9 -6.27 0.46 -4.75
C TYR A 9 -7.07 0.13 -3.48
N PRO A 10 -6.42 -0.52 -2.50
CA PRO A 10 -7.04 -0.79 -1.21
C PRO A 10 -7.47 0.50 -0.50
N PRO A 11 -8.43 0.45 0.44
CA PRO A 11 -8.79 1.60 1.26
C PRO A 11 -7.61 2.15 2.05
N LEU A 12 -7.53 3.48 2.21
CA LEU A 12 -6.44 4.14 2.96
C LEU A 12 -6.16 3.55 4.35
N PRO A 13 -7.17 3.22 5.19
CA PRO A 13 -6.90 2.61 6.51
C PRO A 13 -6.16 1.27 6.41
N LEU A 14 -6.43 0.49 5.37
CA LEU A 14 -5.77 -0.81 5.16
C LEU A 14 -4.31 -0.61 4.73
N ILE A 15 -4.05 0.37 3.86
CA ILE A 15 -2.69 0.74 3.46
C ILE A 15 -1.89 1.23 4.67
N GLN A 16 -2.47 2.09 5.51
CA GLN A 16 -1.87 2.57 6.76
C GLN A 16 -1.55 1.42 7.71
N THR A 17 -2.45 0.44 7.81
CA THR A 17 -2.21 -0.78 8.60
C THR A 17 -0.98 -1.53 8.12
N TRP A 18 -0.79 -1.68 6.80
CA TRP A 18 0.39 -2.36 6.27
C TRP A 18 1.70 -1.57 6.46
N ILE A 19 1.63 -0.24 6.43
CA ILE A 19 2.78 0.62 6.77
C ILE A 19 3.13 0.47 8.25
N TRP A 20 2.14 0.47 9.14
CA TRP A 20 2.34 0.19 10.56
C TRP A 20 2.94 -1.20 10.78
N MET A 21 2.46 -2.22 10.06
CA MET A 21 3.03 -3.56 10.10
C MET A 21 4.53 -3.55 9.76
N MET A 22 4.93 -2.84 8.69
CA MET A 22 6.34 -2.74 8.28
C MET A 22 7.22 -1.95 9.25
N THR A 23 6.69 -0.87 9.84
CA THR A 23 7.54 0.13 10.52
C THR A 23 7.47 0.07 12.04
N GLN A 24 6.36 -0.42 12.60
CA GLN A 24 6.08 -0.31 14.04
C GLN A 24 5.77 -1.64 14.73
N SER A 25 5.50 -2.73 14.00
CA SER A 25 5.09 -3.99 14.63
C SER A 25 6.17 -4.66 15.49
N GLY A 26 7.46 -4.39 15.23
CA GLY A 26 8.59 -5.04 15.88
C GLY A 26 8.70 -6.55 15.66
N ASN A 27 7.81 -7.15 14.85
CA ASN A 27 7.76 -8.58 14.56
C ASN A 27 8.14 -8.80 13.07
N PRO A 28 9.23 -9.53 12.77
CA PRO A 28 9.71 -9.73 11.40
C PRO A 28 8.67 -10.32 10.43
N GLU A 29 7.86 -11.27 10.87
CA GLU A 29 6.83 -11.90 10.03
C GLU A 29 5.69 -10.92 9.70
N ILE A 30 5.33 -10.07 10.67
CA ILE A 30 4.33 -9.01 10.46
C ILE A 30 4.89 -7.94 9.51
N GLN A 31 6.16 -7.58 9.66
CA GLN A 31 6.83 -6.62 8.76
C GLN A 31 6.84 -7.12 7.31
N GLU A 32 7.27 -8.36 7.09
CA GLU A 32 7.30 -8.99 5.78
C GLU A 32 5.89 -9.05 5.17
N LYS A 33 4.88 -9.39 5.97
CA LYS A 33 3.49 -9.42 5.51
C LYS A 33 2.98 -8.04 5.08
N GLY A 34 3.33 -6.98 5.83
CA GLY A 34 2.99 -5.60 5.46
C GLY A 34 3.62 -5.20 4.13
N GLN A 35 4.90 -5.51 3.94
CA GLN A 35 5.64 -5.27 2.71
C GLN A 35 5.02 -6.03 1.52
N ASN A 36 4.74 -7.32 1.68
CA ASN A 36 4.17 -8.16 0.64
C ASN A 36 2.78 -7.66 0.20
N ASN A 37 1.95 -7.20 1.12
CA ASN A 37 0.63 -6.64 0.78
C ASN A 37 0.76 -5.34 -0.04
N LEU A 38 1.71 -4.48 0.30
CA LEU A 38 1.98 -3.25 -0.44
C LEU A 38 2.54 -3.57 -1.84
N ILE A 39 3.46 -4.51 -1.96
CA ILE A 39 3.99 -4.93 -3.26
C ILE A 39 2.90 -5.59 -4.12
N ALA A 40 2.07 -6.47 -3.55
CA ALA A 40 0.99 -7.13 -4.28
C ALA A 40 -0.06 -6.14 -4.79
N SER A 41 -0.36 -5.10 -4.01
CA SER A 41 -1.40 -4.12 -4.36
C SER A 41 -0.91 -3.02 -5.32
N PHE A 42 0.36 -2.61 -5.20
CA PHE A 42 0.91 -1.46 -5.92
C PHE A 42 2.00 -1.84 -6.95
N GLY A 43 2.44 -3.10 -6.97
CA GLY A 43 3.54 -3.62 -7.77
C GLY A 43 4.93 -3.27 -7.23
N SER A 44 5.05 -2.24 -6.37
CA SER A 44 6.30 -1.88 -5.69
C SER A 44 6.02 -0.92 -4.53
N LEU A 45 6.95 -0.84 -3.56
CA LEU A 45 6.87 0.15 -2.49
C LEU A 45 6.95 1.59 -3.02
N ALA A 46 7.72 1.84 -4.09
CA ALA A 46 7.82 3.16 -4.70
C ALA A 46 6.46 3.65 -5.24
N LYS A 47 5.70 2.76 -5.91
CA LYS A 47 4.34 3.06 -6.39
C LYS A 47 3.34 3.25 -5.24
N ALA A 48 3.48 2.48 -4.15
CA ALA A 48 2.67 2.68 -2.95
C ALA A 48 2.92 4.06 -2.33
N ASN A 49 4.18 4.49 -2.23
CA ASN A 49 4.54 5.81 -1.74
C ASN A 49 4.03 6.93 -2.65
N GLN A 50 4.15 6.78 -3.98
CA GLN A 50 3.60 7.73 -4.94
C GLN A 50 2.09 7.90 -4.75
N TYR A 51 1.35 6.79 -4.61
CA TYR A 51 -0.09 6.84 -4.36
C TYR A 51 -0.42 7.61 -3.08
N LEU A 52 0.31 7.41 -1.98
CA LEU A 52 0.07 8.13 -0.72
C LEU A 52 0.29 9.63 -0.86
N LEU A 53 1.38 10.04 -1.52
CA LEU A 53 1.66 11.46 -1.81
C LEU A 53 0.54 12.11 -2.63
N GLU A 54 -0.03 11.39 -3.61
CA GLU A 54 -1.18 11.85 -4.39
C GLU A 54 -2.48 11.98 -3.58
N GLN A 55 -2.60 11.29 -2.43
CA GLN A 55 -3.77 11.39 -1.55
C GLN A 55 -3.62 12.49 -0.51
N GLU A 56 -2.40 12.80 -0.06
CA GLU A 56 -2.14 13.92 0.87
C GLU A 56 -2.27 15.30 0.20
N GLY A 57 -2.10 15.37 -1.12
CA GLY A 57 -2.27 16.60 -1.91
C GLY A 57 -3.73 16.90 -2.32
N LYS A 58 -4.71 16.15 -1.84
CA LYS A 58 -6.15 16.36 -2.08
C LYS A 58 -6.83 16.95 -0.85
#